data_AF-A0A7H5F4A4-F1
#
_entry.id   AF-A0A7H5F4A4-F1
#
_cell.length_a   1.000
_cell.length_b   1.000
_cell.length_c   1.000
_cell.angle_alpha   90.00
_cell.angle_beta   90.00
_cell.angle_gamma   90.00
#
_symmetry.space_group_name_H-M   'P 1'
#
loop_
_entity.id
_entity.type
_entity.pdbx_description
1 polymer ?
#
loop_
_entity_poly.entity_id
_entity_poly.type
_entity_poly.pdbx_seq_one_letter_code
_entity_poly.pdbx_strand_id
1 'polypeptide(L)'
;MATLRRHVRSDKPSSAGSIKLSVYFKDHRDPNGRPKTFWGNKKYPMDKQITRFRSLVTGKWSGKVDWAAIYDCSAGRYGKKIAEFKNGSWHANF
;
A
#
# COMPACT_ATOMS: atom_id res chain seq x y z
N MET A 1 34.92 -14.37 16.68
CA MET A 1 34.05 -14.46 15.49
C MET A 1 32.78 -13.68 15.78
N ALA A 2 32.67 -12.44 15.30
CA ALA A 2 31.51 -11.59 15.57
C ALA A 2 30.43 -11.86 14.51
N THR A 3 29.34 -12.52 14.90
CA THR A 3 28.18 -12.75 14.03
C THR A 3 27.50 -11.42 13.78
N LEU A 4 27.75 -10.80 12.63
CA LEU A 4 27.02 -9.65 12.13
C LEU A 4 25.55 -10.04 11.97
N ARG A 5 24.76 -9.85 13.03
CA ARG A 5 23.29 -9.82 12.94
C ARG A 5 22.95 -8.65 12.02
N ARG A 6 22.82 -8.93 10.72
CA ARG A 6 22.18 -8.02 9.76
C ARG A 6 20.80 -7.73 10.35
N HIS A 7 20.65 -6.56 10.96
CA HIS A 7 19.35 -5.93 11.13
C HIS A 7 18.83 -5.72 9.72
N VAL A 8 18.16 -6.72 9.16
CA VAL A 8 17.27 -6.55 8.04
C VAL A 8 16.26 -5.54 8.56
N ARG A 9 16.42 -4.28 8.17
CA ARG A 9 15.43 -3.23 8.41
C ARG A 9 14.12 -3.78 7.85
N SER A 10 13.29 -4.34 8.72
CA SER A 10 11.94 -4.72 8.40
C SER A 10 11.19 -3.41 8.16
N ASP A 11 11.28 -2.92 6.92
CA ASP A 11 10.56 -1.76 6.40
C ASP A 11 9.04 -1.94 6.53
N LYS A 12 8.63 -3.18 6.71
CA LYS A 12 7.30 -3.62 7.10
C LYS A 12 7.21 -3.64 8.63
N PRO A 13 6.39 -2.78 9.26
CA PRO A 13 6.11 -2.87 10.69
C PRO A 13 5.73 -4.29 11.08
N SER A 14 6.12 -4.77 12.26
CA SER A 14 5.72 -6.10 12.76
C SER A 14 4.19 -6.26 12.95
N SER A 15 3.46 -5.14 12.92
CA SER A 15 2.00 -5.04 12.91
C SER A 15 1.38 -4.97 11.50
N ALA A 16 2.19 -4.76 10.45
CA ALA A 16 1.73 -4.64 9.08
C ALA A 16 1.34 -6.02 8.51
N GLY A 17 0.16 -6.05 7.90
CA GLY A 17 -0.39 -7.20 7.19
C GLY A 17 0.26 -7.39 5.83
N SER A 18 -0.26 -8.33 5.05
CA SER A 18 0.28 -8.68 3.74
C SER A 18 0.01 -7.65 2.65
N ILE A 19 -0.82 -6.63 2.88
CA ILE A 19 -1.19 -5.67 1.84
C ILE A 19 -0.55 -4.30 2.09
N LYS A 20 -0.10 -3.68 1.00
CA LYS A 20 0.42 -2.31 0.99
C LYS A 20 -0.36 -1.48 -0.02
N LEU A 21 -0.87 -0.33 0.40
CA LEU A 21 -1.48 0.68 -0.46
C LEU A 21 -0.49 1.84 -0.64
N SER A 22 -0.24 2.25 -1.87
CA SER A 22 0.49 3.47 -2.21
C SER A 22 -0.47 4.45 -2.85
N VAL A 23 -0.47 5.72 -2.41
CA VAL A 23 -1.44 6.74 -2.86
C VAL A 23 -0.70 8.02 -3.20
N TYR A 24 -1.05 8.58 -4.35
CA TYR A 24 -0.69 9.91 -4.78
C TYR A 24 -1.90 10.82 -4.66
N PHE A 25 -1.81 11.85 -3.82
CA PHE A 25 -2.86 12.83 -3.65
C PHE A 25 -2.61 14.03 -4.57
N LYS A 26 -3.67 14.56 -5.19
CA LYS A 26 -3.61 15.72 -6.09
C LYS A 26 -3.12 16.98 -5.37
N ASP A 27 -3.62 17.18 -4.15
CA ASP A 27 -3.43 18.40 -3.35
C ASP A 27 -2.18 18.35 -2.46
N HIS A 28 -1.86 17.14 -1.96
CA HIS A 28 -0.68 16.88 -1.14
C HIS A 28 0.37 16.11 -1.96
N ARG A 29 1.03 16.81 -2.89
CA ARG A 29 2.32 16.33 -3.38
C ARG A 29 3.31 16.42 -2.23
N ASP A 30 3.82 15.27 -1.80
CA ASP A 30 5.02 15.25 -0.97
C ASP A 30 6.09 16.11 -1.67
N PRO A 31 6.87 16.95 -0.96
CA PRO A 31 7.88 17.79 -1.59
C PRO A 31 8.89 16.99 -2.43
N ASN A 32 9.01 15.68 -2.19
CA ASN A 32 9.87 14.78 -2.96
C ASN A 32 9.12 14.00 -4.06
N GLY A 33 7.85 14.31 -4.33
CA GLY A 33 7.01 13.62 -5.30
C GLY A 33 6.74 12.14 -4.97
N ARG A 34 6.89 11.73 -3.71
CA ARG A 34 6.74 10.32 -3.31
C ARG A 34 5.29 9.98 -2.95
N PRO A 35 4.79 8.79 -3.33
CA PRO A 35 3.46 8.34 -2.92
C PRO A 35 3.43 8.03 -1.42
N LYS A 36 2.35 8.43 -0.75
CA LYS A 36 2.10 8.03 0.65
C LYS A 36 1.80 6.54 0.70
N THR A 37 2.48 5.83 1.59
CA THR A 37 2.33 4.38 1.75
C THR A 37 1.57 4.06 3.03
N PHE A 38 0.56 3.22 2.92
CA PHE A 38 -0.23 2.69 4.01
C PHE A 38 -0.12 1.17 4.03
N TRP A 39 0.16 0.60 5.18
CA TRP A 39 0.19 -0.85 5.37
C TRP A 39 -1.16 -1.32 5.91
N GLY A 40 -1.61 -2.46 5.41
CA GLY A 40 -2.78 -3.13 5.95
C GLY A 40 -2.47 -3.65 7.35
N ASN A 41 -3.51 -3.98 8.11
CA ASN A 41 -3.34 -4.50 9.46
C ASN A 41 -3.41 -6.02 9.44
N LYS A 42 -2.37 -6.68 9.99
CA LYS A 42 -2.24 -8.15 9.99
C LYS A 42 -3.39 -8.90 10.65
N LYS A 43 -4.17 -8.23 11.52
CA LYS A 43 -5.35 -8.81 12.18
C LYS A 43 -6.49 -9.13 11.22
N TYR A 44 -6.52 -8.52 10.04
CA TYR A 44 -7.59 -8.73 9.05
C TYR A 44 -7.11 -9.63 7.91
N PRO A 45 -7.98 -10.47 7.34
CA PRO A 45 -7.66 -11.21 6.12
C PRO A 45 -7.39 -10.25 4.95
N MET A 46 -6.64 -10.74 3.96
CA MET A 46 -6.19 -9.97 2.80
C MET A 46 -7.36 -9.28 2.06
N ASP A 47 -8.45 -10.00 1.81
CA ASP A 47 -9.63 -9.47 1.13
C ASP A 47 -10.24 -8.26 1.86
N LYS A 48 -10.34 -8.33 3.19
CA LYS A 48 -10.83 -7.20 4.01
C LYS A 48 -9.89 -6.00 3.96
N GLN A 49 -8.58 -6.23 3.91
CA GLN A 49 -7.60 -5.14 3.76
C GLN A 49 -7.74 -4.48 2.39
N ILE A 50 -7.86 -5.26 1.31
CA ILE A 50 -8.04 -4.75 -0.06
C ILE A 50 -9.32 -3.93 -0.16
N THR A 51 -10.45 -4.48 0.29
CA THR A 51 -11.75 -3.79 0.27
C THR A 51 -11.69 -2.49 1.05
N ARG A 52 -11.11 -2.50 2.25
CA ARG A 52 -10.92 -1.27 3.05
C ARG A 52 -10.09 -0.23 2.32
N PHE A 53 -9.02 -0.63 1.65
CA PHE A 53 -8.20 0.30 0.86
C PHE A 53 -8.92 0.84 -0.37
N ARG A 54 -9.68 0.00 -1.07
CA ARG A 54 -10.54 0.45 -2.17
C ARG A 54 -11.53 1.49 -1.70
N SER A 55 -12.25 1.22 -0.62
CA SER A 55 -13.24 2.14 -0.02
C SER A 55 -12.60 3.44 0.52
N LEU A 56 -11.36 3.40 1.01
CA LEU A 56 -10.65 4.62 1.40
C LEU A 56 -10.38 5.53 0.21
N VAL A 57 -9.93 4.97 -0.92
CA VAL A 57 -9.62 5.73 -2.14
C VAL A 57 -10.88 6.25 -2.83
N THR A 58 -11.91 5.41 -3.00
CA THR A 58 -13.14 5.80 -3.71
C THR A 58 -14.19 6.47 -2.83
N GLY A 59 -14.10 6.33 -1.50
CA GLY A 59 -14.99 6.96 -0.54
C GLY A 59 -14.33 8.16 0.12
N LYS A 60 -13.49 7.90 1.15
CA LYS A 60 -12.91 8.96 1.99
C LYS A 60 -12.02 9.95 1.22
N TRP A 61 -11.31 9.46 0.21
CA TRP A 61 -10.38 10.24 -0.60
C TRP A 61 -10.85 10.45 -2.04
N SER A 62 -12.14 10.25 -2.30
CA SER A 62 -12.72 10.45 -3.62
C SER A 62 -12.41 11.84 -4.16
N GLY A 63 -12.03 11.93 -5.44
CA GLY A 63 -11.64 13.18 -6.10
C GLY A 63 -10.27 13.74 -5.69
N LYS A 64 -9.69 13.31 -4.56
CA LYS A 64 -8.40 13.78 -4.03
C LYS A 64 -7.22 12.90 -4.44
N VAL A 65 -7.48 11.66 -4.84
CA VAL A 65 -6.46 10.71 -5.32
C VAL A 65 -6.27 10.88 -6.82
N ASP A 66 -5.02 11.08 -7.22
CA ASP A 66 -4.61 11.08 -8.63
C ASP A 66 -4.32 9.65 -9.10
N TRP A 67 -3.55 8.93 -8.28
CA TRP A 67 -3.15 7.55 -8.52
C TRP A 67 -3.10 6.79 -7.20
N ALA A 68 -3.50 5.52 -7.21
CA ALA A 68 -3.19 4.62 -6.10
C ALA A 68 -2.87 3.22 -6.62
N ALA A 69 -2.14 2.44 -5.85
CA ALA A 69 -1.87 1.05 -6.16
C ALA A 69 -1.85 0.19 -4.89
N ILE A 70 -2.45 -0.98 -5.00
CA ILE A 70 -2.45 -2.00 -3.96
C ILE A 70 -1.46 -3.09 -4.37
N TYR A 71 -0.59 -3.45 -3.46
CA TYR A 71 0.44 -4.48 -3.62
C TYR A 71 0.19 -5.61 -2.63
N ASP A 72 0.31 -6.84 -3.11
CA ASP A 72 0.38 -8.03 -2.27
C ASP A 72 1.83 -8.31 -1.85
N CYS A 73 2.14 -7.91 -0.62
CA CYS A 73 3.39 -8.09 0.09
C CYS A 73 3.33 -9.30 1.06
N SER A 74 2.59 -10.35 0.70
CA SER A 74 2.56 -11.64 1.41
C SER A 74 3.92 -12.33 1.44
N ALA A 75 4.62 -12.35 0.30
CA ALA A 75 5.92 -13.02 0.13
C ALA A 75 7.14 -12.15 0.47
N GLY A 76 6.98 -10.85 0.77
CA GLY A 76 8.11 -9.96 1.05
C GLY A 76 7.77 -8.48 1.05
N ARG A 77 8.80 -7.63 1.11
CA ARG A 77 8.68 -6.15 1.17
C ARG A 77 8.13 -5.54 -0.12
N TYR A 78 8.47 -6.12 -1.27
CA TYR A 78 8.03 -5.70 -2.58
C TYR A 78 7.06 -6.74 -3.11
N GLY A 79 5.80 -6.34 -3.22
CA GLY A 79 4.70 -7.20 -3.59
C GLY A 79 4.31 -7.04 -5.05
N LYS A 80 3.58 -8.02 -5.60
CA LYS A 80 2.94 -7.86 -6.91
C LYS A 80 1.85 -6.79 -6.81
N LYS A 81 1.78 -5.89 -7.79
CA LYS A 81 0.67 -4.93 -7.91
C LYS A 81 -0.59 -5.71 -8.31
N ILE A 82 -1.59 -5.73 -7.45
CA ILE A 82 -2.85 -6.47 -7.65
C ILE A 82 -4.00 -5.56 -8.10
N ALA A 83 -3.93 -4.27 -7.76
CA ALA A 83 -4.91 -3.29 -8.21
C ALA A 83 -4.25 -1.92 -8.37
N GLU A 84 -4.73 -1.16 -9.34
CA GLU A 84 -4.30 0.21 -9.62
C GLU A 84 -5.54 1.09 -9.75
N PHE A 85 -5.56 2.22 -9.05
CA PHE A 85 -6.55 3.27 -9.21
C PHE A 85 -5.96 4.37 -10.08
N LYS A 86 -6.62 4.64 -11.21
CA LYS A 86 -6.29 5.74 -12.11
C LYS A 86 -7.54 6.19 -12.85
N ASN A 87 -7.59 7.47 -13.23
CA ASN A 87 -8.74 8.06 -13.93
C ASN A 87 -10.08 7.83 -13.21
N GLY A 88 -10.08 7.86 -11.87
CA GLY A 88 -11.30 7.71 -11.08
C GLY A 88 -11.80 6.27 -10.86
N SER A 89 -11.10 5.26 -11.38
CA SER A 89 -11.53 3.86 -11.33
C SER A 89 -10.42 2.90 -10.93
N TRP A 90 -10.79 1.79 -10.29
CA TRP A 90 -9.90 0.67 -9.99
C TRP A 90 -9.78 -0.28 -11.18
N HIS A 91 -8.55 -0.60 -11.55
CA HIS A 91 -8.16 -1.56 -12.57
C HIS A 91 -7.46 -2.73 -11.87
N ALA A 92 -7.95 -3.94 -12.07
CA ALA A 92 -7.29 -5.13 -11.54
C ALA A 92 -6.10 -5.48 -12.44
N ASN A 93 -4.93 -5.70 -11.82
CA ASN A 93 -3.76 -6.22 -12.52
C ASN A 93 -3.63 -7.70 -12.16
N PHE A 94 -4.12 -8.57 -13.04
CA PHE A 94 -3.92 -10.02 -12.95
C PHE A 94 -2.63 -10.41 -13.68
#